data_AF-A0A0D6LBX1-F1
#
_entry.id   AF-A0A0D6LBX1-F1
#
_cell.length_a   1.000
_cell.length_b   1.000
_cell.length_c   1.000
_cell.angle_alpha   90.00
_cell.angle_beta   90.00
_cell.angle_gamma   90.00
#
_symmetry.space_group_name_H-M   'P 1'
#
loop_
_entity.id
_entity.type
_entity.pdbx_description
1 polymer ?
#
loop_
_entity_poly.entity_id
_entity_poly.type
_entity_poly.pdbx_seq_one_letter_code
_entity_poly.pdbx_strand_id
1 'polypeptide(L)'
;MAEFEAFVTKSKLQNDQFKTDEVEAAVSDQKNDSKFERFSRFLNLNCEQVLRYQRSGTPLLATDRAPPPAEIPPCENCGAPRTFELQLMPHLLSLIDVDELGRP
;
A
#
# COMPACT_ATOMS: atom_id res chain seq x y z
N MET A 1 -12.97 23.09 22.44
CA MET A 1 -13.72 23.10 21.16
C MET A 1 -13.26 24.26 20.27
N ALA A 2 -13.20 25.50 20.78
CA ALA A 2 -12.70 26.67 20.02
C ALA A 2 -11.25 26.56 19.51
N GLU A 3 -10.35 25.93 20.28
CA GLU A 3 -8.95 25.74 19.86
C GLU A 3 -8.79 24.77 18.68
N PHE A 4 -9.65 23.73 18.62
CA PHE A 4 -9.68 22.77 17.52
C PHE A 4 -10.22 23.42 16.24
N GLU A 5 -11.25 24.27 16.35
CA GLU A 5 -11.78 25.03 15.23
C GLU A 5 -10.78 26.07 14.70
N ALA A 6 -10.04 26.74 15.59
CA ALA A 6 -8.99 27.68 15.20
C ALA A 6 -7.84 26.97 14.48
N PHE A 7 -7.45 25.78 14.95
CA PHE A 7 -6.45 24.93 14.31
C PHE A 7 -6.90 24.49 12.91
N VAL A 8 -8.12 23.94 12.79
CA VAL A 8 -8.69 23.50 11.51
C VAL A 8 -8.78 24.65 10.51
N THR A 9 -9.20 25.84 10.95
CA THR A 9 -9.29 27.03 10.09
C THR A 9 -7.91 27.49 9.62
N LYS A 10 -6.91 27.49 10.51
CA LYS A 10 -5.53 27.85 10.18
C LYS A 10 -4.90 26.86 9.18
N SER A 11 -5.16 25.57 9.32
CA SER A 11 -4.68 24.52 8.41
C SER A 11 -5.38 24.56 7.05
N LYS A 12 -6.71 24.83 7.02
CA LYS A 12 -7.47 24.99 5.76
C LYS A 12 -6.93 26.14 4.90
N LEU A 13 -6.62 27.28 5.51
CA LEU A 13 -6.01 28.44 4.83
C LEU A 13 -4.62 28.14 4.25
N GLN A 14 -3.91 27.16 4.83
CA GLN A 14 -2.58 26.74 4.38
C GLN A 14 -2.64 25.78 3.19
N ASN A 15 -3.70 24.97 3.10
CA ASN A 15 -3.98 24.12 1.93
C ASN A 15 -4.52 24.92 0.73
N ASP A 16 -5.29 25.98 0.96
CA ASP A 16 -5.80 26.86 -0.12
C ASP A 16 -4.71 27.68 -0.83
N GLN A 17 -3.51 27.77 -0.25
CA GLN A 17 -2.36 28.43 -0.90
C GLN A 17 -1.67 27.57 -1.96
N PHE A 18 -1.91 26.26 -1.98
CA PHE A 18 -1.43 25.42 -3.06
C PHE A 18 -2.33 25.63 -4.27
N LYS A 19 -1.84 26.36 -5.27
CA LYS A 19 -2.50 26.43 -6.57
C LYS A 19 -2.60 25.03 -7.14
N THR A 20 -3.80 24.62 -7.54
CA THR A 20 -4.06 23.33 -8.19
C THR A 20 -3.07 23.03 -9.31
N ASP A 21 -2.68 24.06 -10.08
CA ASP A 21 -1.74 23.94 -11.19
C ASP A 21 -0.30 23.59 -10.74
N GLU A 22 0.14 24.07 -9.57
CA GLU A 22 1.46 23.74 -9.01
C GLU A 22 1.48 22.31 -8.44
N VAL A 23 0.36 21.88 -7.85
CA VAL A 23 0.17 20.49 -7.40
C VAL A 23 0.12 19.55 -8.61
N GLU A 24 -0.63 19.88 -9.65
CA GLU A 24 -0.72 19.09 -10.88
C GLU A 24 0.62 18.99 -11.60
N ALA A 25 1.38 20.09 -11.70
CA ALA A 25 2.72 20.08 -12.26
C ALA A 25 3.66 19.16 -11.45
N ALA A 26 3.66 19.29 -10.12
CA ALA A 26 4.48 18.44 -9.24
C ALA A 26 4.06 16.96 -9.26
N VAL A 27 2.80 16.64 -9.56
CA VAL A 27 2.31 15.27 -9.76
C VAL A 27 2.63 14.75 -11.16
N SER A 28 2.62 15.61 -12.18
CA SER A 28 2.90 15.24 -13.57
C SER A 28 4.36 14.82 -13.79
N ASP A 29 5.30 15.35 -13.00
CA ASP A 29 6.70 14.93 -12.99
C ASP A 29 6.93 13.62 -12.21
N GLN A 30 5.92 13.12 -11.49
CA GLN A 30 6.02 11.82 -10.84
C GLN A 30 5.79 10.72 -11.88
N LYS A 31 6.79 9.83 -12.02
CA LYS A 31 6.61 8.58 -12.76
C LYS A 31 5.32 7.89 -12.29
N ASN A 32 4.42 7.67 -13.24
CA ASN A 32 3.18 6.99 -12.96
C ASN A 32 3.47 5.57 -12.44
N ASP A 33 2.88 5.24 -11.29
CA ASP A 33 3.08 3.98 -10.59
C ASP A 33 2.01 2.99 -11.03
N SER A 34 2.27 2.34 -12.16
CA SER A 34 1.34 1.40 -12.78
C SER A 34 0.97 0.23 -11.86
N LYS A 35 1.92 -0.20 -11.02
CA LYS A 35 1.67 -1.24 -10.02
C LYS A 35 0.76 -0.74 -8.91
N PHE A 36 0.94 0.48 -8.43
CA PHE A 36 0.05 1.11 -7.46
C PHE A 36 -1.36 1.29 -8.02
N GLU A 37 -1.51 1.76 -9.26
CA GLU A 37 -2.83 1.86 -9.91
C GLU A 37 -3.52 0.49 -10.00
N ARG A 38 -2.78 -0.52 -10.46
CA ARG A 38 -3.28 -1.90 -10.53
C ARG A 38 -3.68 -2.40 -9.14
N PHE A 39 -2.82 -2.22 -8.14
CA PHE A 39 -3.05 -2.61 -6.76
C PHE A 39 -4.31 -1.95 -6.19
N SER A 40 -4.44 -0.64 -6.36
CA SER A 40 -5.59 0.16 -5.93
C SER A 40 -6.89 -0.32 -6.60
N ARG A 41 -6.85 -0.62 -7.90
CA ARG A 41 -7.99 -1.20 -8.61
C ARG A 41 -8.43 -2.54 -8.00
N PHE A 42 -7.48 -3.39 -7.62
CA PHE A 42 -7.82 -4.67 -6.97
C PHE A 42 -8.36 -4.49 -5.56
N LEU A 43 -7.82 -3.56 -4.76
CA LEU A 43 -8.36 -3.23 -3.43
C LEU A 43 -9.79 -2.72 -3.51
N ASN A 44 -10.09 -1.86 -4.48
CA ASN A 44 -11.41 -1.25 -4.61
C ASN A 44 -12.50 -2.24 -5.05
N LEU A 45 -12.12 -3.40 -5.62
CA LEU A 45 -13.10 -4.44 -5.95
C LEU A 45 -13.65 -5.13 -4.71
N ASN A 46 -12.79 -5.39 -3.71
CA ASN A 46 -13.14 -6.07 -2.45
C ASN A 46 -12.21 -5.58 -1.32
N CYS A 47 -12.51 -4.43 -0.73
CA CYS A 47 -11.64 -3.79 0.25
C CYS A 47 -11.54 -4.54 1.57
N GLU A 48 -12.52 -5.39 1.90
CA GLU A 48 -12.53 -6.25 3.09
C GLU A 48 -11.75 -7.56 2.89
N GLN A 49 -11.22 -7.80 1.68
CA GLN A 49 -10.42 -8.99 1.43
C GLN A 49 -9.15 -8.95 2.30
N VAL A 50 -8.95 -10.00 3.11
CA VAL A 50 -7.73 -10.19 3.93
C VAL A 50 -6.69 -11.07 3.24
N LEU A 51 -7.13 -11.91 2.30
CA LEU A 51 -6.28 -12.88 1.62
C LEU A 51 -6.68 -13.00 0.15
N ARG A 52 -5.68 -12.94 -0.72
CA ARG A 52 -5.79 -13.18 -2.15
C ARG A 52 -5.07 -14.47 -2.52
N TYR A 53 -5.81 -15.49 -2.91
CA TYR A 53 -5.26 -16.77 -3.34
C TYR A 53 -5.08 -16.79 -4.87
N GLN A 54 -3.87 -17.15 -5.34
CA GLN A 54 -3.59 -17.40 -6.74
C GLN A 54 -2.35 -18.29 -6.88
N ARG A 55 -2.55 -19.61 -6.89
CA ARG A 55 -1.47 -20.59 -7.05
C ARG A 55 -0.73 -20.40 -8.38
N SER A 56 0.60 -20.39 -8.32
CA SER A 56 1.50 -20.12 -9.46
C SER A 56 1.20 -18.78 -10.15
N GLY A 57 0.62 -17.83 -9.39
CA GLY A 57 0.26 -16.50 -9.87
C GLY A 57 1.39 -15.48 -9.80
N THR A 58 1.00 -14.22 -9.99
CA THR A 58 1.91 -13.09 -9.82
C THR A 58 1.56 -12.29 -8.56
N PRO A 59 2.58 -11.85 -7.79
CA PRO A 59 2.38 -10.94 -6.67
C PRO A 59 1.75 -9.63 -7.14
N LEU A 60 0.81 -9.11 -6.34
CA LEU A 60 0.25 -7.79 -6.54
C LEU A 60 1.08 -6.78 -5.73
N LEU A 61 1.97 -6.08 -6.42
CA LEU A 61 2.89 -5.13 -5.79
C LEU A 61 2.18 -3.80 -5.51
N ALA A 62 2.42 -3.24 -4.33
CA ALA A 62 1.84 -1.95 -3.93
C ALA A 62 2.45 -0.77 -4.69
N THR A 63 3.68 -0.87 -5.19
CA THR A 63 4.37 0.22 -5.88
C THR A 63 5.46 -0.31 -6.82
N ASP A 64 5.71 0.42 -7.90
CA ASP A 64 6.85 0.24 -8.80
C ASP A 64 8.20 0.61 -8.19
N ARG A 65 8.19 1.33 -7.06
CA ARG A 65 9.39 1.83 -6.37
C ARG A 65 9.96 0.82 -5.38
N ALA A 66 9.25 -0.26 -5.09
CA ALA A 66 9.74 -1.32 -4.22
C ALA A 66 10.97 -1.99 -4.86
N PRO A 67 12.01 -2.30 -4.07
CA PRO A 67 13.12 -3.09 -4.58
C PRO A 67 12.61 -4.44 -5.09
N PRO A 68 13.23 -5.00 -6.14
CA PRO A 68 12.87 -6.34 -6.59
C PRO A 68 13.04 -7.32 -5.43
N PRO A 69 12.15 -8.35 -5.32
CA PRO A 69 12.33 -9.39 -4.33
C PRO A 69 13.73 -9.99 -4.46
N ALA A 70 14.42 -10.19 -3.34
CA ALA A 70 15.64 -10.98 -3.32
C ALA A 70 15.35 -12.38 -3.90
N GLU A 71 16.38 -13.05 -4.41
CA GLU A 71 16.24 -14.43 -4.90
C GLU A 71 15.62 -15.30 -3.81
N ILE A 72 14.49 -15.91 -4.13
CA ILE A 72 13.73 -16.73 -3.19
C ILE A 72 14.43 -18.09 -3.12
N PRO A 73 14.95 -18.52 -1.94
CA PRO A 73 15.66 -19.79 -1.86
C PRO A 73 14.71 -20.97 -2.10
N PRO A 74 15.22 -22.11 -2.58
CA PRO A 74 14.44 -23.34 -2.70
C PRO A 74 14.01 -23.89 -1.33
N CYS A 75 13.13 -24.88 -1.32
CA CYS A 75 12.71 -25.57 -0.11
C CYS A 75 13.89 -26.31 0.53
N GLU A 76 14.12 -26.10 1.83
CA GLU A 76 15.21 -26.73 2.57
C GLU A 76 15.03 -28.25 2.75
N ASN A 77 13.79 -28.72 2.73
CA ASN A 77 13.48 -30.14 2.97
C ASN A 77 13.45 -30.99 1.68
N CYS A 78 13.06 -30.41 0.54
CA CYS A 78 12.92 -31.16 -0.72
C CYS A 78 13.64 -30.56 -1.93
N GLY A 79 14.25 -29.37 -1.80
CA GLY A 79 14.97 -28.69 -2.88
C GLY A 79 14.10 -28.08 -3.98
N ALA A 80 12.78 -28.23 -3.92
CA ALA A 80 11.87 -27.70 -4.94
C ALA A 80 11.84 -26.15 -4.95
N PRO A 81 11.67 -25.51 -6.13
CA PRO A 81 11.53 -24.07 -6.22
C PRO A 81 10.23 -23.60 -5.54
N ARG A 82 10.29 -22.48 -4.81
CA ARG A 82 9.10 -21.85 -4.23
C ARG A 82 8.33 -21.10 -5.32
N THR A 83 7.01 -21.21 -5.29
CA THR A 83 6.12 -20.48 -6.20
C THR A 83 5.14 -19.64 -5.41
N PHE A 84 4.66 -18.56 -6.01
CA PHE A 84 3.63 -17.73 -5.39
C PHE A 84 2.34 -18.55 -5.23
N GLU A 85 1.74 -18.49 -4.04
CA GLU A 85 0.49 -19.19 -3.73
C GLU A 85 -0.63 -18.24 -3.32
N LEU A 86 -0.32 -17.33 -2.38
CA LEU A 86 -1.26 -16.36 -1.85
C LEU A 86 -0.53 -15.10 -1.40
N GLN A 87 -1.32 -14.05 -1.19
CA GLN A 87 -0.86 -12.78 -0.66
C GLN A 87 -1.84 -12.27 0.40
N LEU A 88 -1.31 -11.79 1.52
CA LEU A 88 -2.09 -11.06 2.52
C LEU A 88 -2.42 -9.67 2.00
N MET A 89 -3.63 -9.24 2.29
CA MET A 89 -4.18 -7.96 1.82
C MET A 89 -4.27 -6.96 2.98
N PRO A 90 -4.25 -5.64 2.70
CA PRO A 90 -4.13 -4.61 3.74
C PRO A 90 -5.22 -4.63 4.80
N HIS A 91 -6.44 -5.07 4.47
CA HIS A 91 -7.54 -5.10 5.42
C HIS A 91 -7.25 -5.98 6.65
N LEU A 92 -6.39 -6.99 6.50
CA LEU A 92 -5.98 -7.84 7.60
C LEU A 92 -5.46 -7.01 8.78
N LEU A 93 -4.71 -5.93 8.52
CA LEU A 93 -4.14 -5.05 9.55
C LEU A 93 -5.21 -4.37 10.41
N SER A 94 -6.42 -4.15 9.89
CA SER A 94 -7.52 -3.57 10.66
C SER A 94 -8.23 -4.57 11.58
N LEU A 95 -8.01 -5.87 11.35
CA LEU A 95 -8.63 -6.95 12.11
C LEU A 95 -7.68 -7.57 13.14
N ILE A 96 -6.37 -7.41 12.93
CA ILE A 96 -5.36 -7.87 13.87
C ILE A 96 -4.94 -6.72 14.76
N ASP A 97 -4.80 -7.00 16.06
CA ASP A 97 -4.40 -6.00 17.05
C ASP A 97 -2.86 -5.81 16.98
N VAL A 98 -2.40 -5.11 15.93
CA VAL A 98 -0.98 -4.82 15.68
C VAL A 98 -0.49 -3.54 16.35
N ASP A 99 -1.32 -2.93 17.20
CA ASP A 99 -0.97 -1.70 17.92
C ASP A 99 0.15 -1.91 18.95
N GLU A 100 0.46 -3.17 19.31
CA GLU A 100 1.55 -3.53 20.22
C GLU A 100 2.68 -4.30 19.52
N LEU A 101 3.57 -3.58 18.84
CA LEU A 101 4.85 -4.14 18.37
C LEU A 101 5.83 -4.29 19.54
N GLY A 102 6.18 -5.54 19.90
CA GLY A 102 7.36 -5.82 20.73
C GLY A 102 7.16 -5.92 22.24
N ARG A 103 6.04 -6.46 22.73
CA ARG A 103 6.07 -7.05 24.08
C ARG A 103 6.87 -8.38 24.05
N PRO A 104 7.78 -8.61 25.00
CA PRO A 104 8.48 -9.88 25.15
C PRO A 104 7.53 -11.03 25.51
#